data_AF-A0A929YKM3-F1
#
_entry.id   AF-A0A929YKM3-F1
#
_cell.length_a   1.000
_cell.length_b   1.000
_cell.length_c   1.000
_cell.angle_alpha   90.00
_cell.angle_beta   90.00
_cell.angle_gamma   90.00
#
_symmetry.space_group_name_H-M   'P 1'
#
loop_
_entity.id
_entity.type
_entity.pdbx_description
1 polymer ?
#
loop_
_entity_poly.entity_id
_entity_poly.type
_entity_poly.pdbx_seq_one_letter_code
_entity_poly.pdbx_strand_id
1 'polypeptide(L)'
;MKPRKQSMDGFVTKRPQRTSLGEITSRKTTTLGHYHDNEDSLQMSNNATRNIQQPASANKLKQNISESLAAIDENTKPSHRQERKQKRKKKLITRIILAIIGIIIAIVAGWLLLKLWQTMNSVFHNGGILGLFSQQKLKEDAYGRSNVLILGTTDDDPDHPGATLTDSMMILSVNQTKKDAYMFSIPRDLYVKFGMACNSGYAGKINEYFGCVNNGDSAQAEVERMDKTKKFIGDIFGMDIQYVAHINTAVIRDAVNAVGGVTVDVQSRDPRGILDPSMDWMCRAKELNYQQRRERCPTGHYMQLTNGKHEMDGEK
;
A
#
# COMPACT_ATOMS: atom_id res chain seq x y z
N MET A 1 -3.38 66.84 -23.96
CA MET A 1 -4.11 65.59 -24.26
C MET A 1 -3.13 64.43 -24.10
N LYS A 2 -3.39 63.50 -23.16
CA LYS A 2 -2.45 62.43 -22.78
C LYS A 2 -2.72 61.14 -23.61
N PRO A 3 -1.66 60.39 -23.98
CA PRO A 3 -1.73 59.30 -24.95
C PRO A 3 -2.25 57.98 -24.36
N ARG A 4 -2.98 57.22 -25.19
CA ARG A 4 -3.56 55.90 -24.87
C ARG A 4 -2.49 54.81 -24.89
N LYS A 5 -2.44 54.00 -23.83
CA LYS A 5 -1.63 52.78 -23.74
C LYS A 5 -2.33 51.61 -24.45
N GLN A 6 -1.62 50.97 -25.35
CA GLN A 6 -1.97 49.67 -25.94
C GLN A 6 -1.53 48.56 -24.96
N SER A 7 -2.36 47.54 -24.77
CA SER A 7 -1.99 46.28 -24.11
C SER A 7 -1.85 45.18 -25.16
N MET A 8 -0.82 44.35 -24.97
CA MET A 8 -0.25 43.38 -25.91
C MET A 8 -0.94 42.01 -25.95
N ASP A 9 -1.99 41.76 -25.17
CA ASP A 9 -2.69 40.47 -25.15
C ASP A 9 -4.03 40.59 -25.88
N GLY A 10 -4.05 40.12 -27.12
CA GLY A 10 -5.17 40.21 -28.06
C GLY A 10 -6.37 39.32 -27.71
N PHE A 11 -7.08 39.60 -26.61
CA PHE A 11 -8.40 39.03 -26.35
C PHE A 11 -9.43 40.10 -26.01
N VAL A 12 -10.39 40.26 -26.91
CA VAL A 12 -11.60 41.08 -26.78
C VAL A 12 -12.67 40.26 -26.07
N THR A 13 -13.19 40.75 -24.94
CA THR A 13 -14.32 40.10 -24.25
C THR A 13 -15.61 40.30 -25.04
N LYS A 14 -16.22 39.22 -25.57
CA LYS A 14 -17.62 39.25 -26.02
C LYS A 14 -18.56 39.04 -24.82
N ARG A 15 -19.52 39.96 -24.67
CA ARG A 15 -20.63 39.87 -23.72
C ARG A 15 -21.54 38.66 -24.03
N PRO A 16 -22.15 38.01 -23.02
CA PRO A 16 -23.16 36.98 -23.26
C PRO A 16 -24.49 37.63 -23.64
N GLN A 17 -25.04 37.23 -24.80
CA GLN A 17 -26.44 37.49 -25.12
C GLN A 17 -27.32 36.45 -24.44
N ARG A 18 -28.26 36.92 -23.63
CA ARG A 18 -29.46 36.19 -23.22
C ARG A 18 -30.40 36.10 -24.41
N THR A 19 -30.97 34.92 -24.65
CA THR A 19 -32.22 34.80 -25.40
C THR A 19 -33.12 33.78 -24.73
N SER A 20 -34.38 34.17 -24.65
CA SER A 20 -35.49 33.60 -23.91
C SER A 20 -36.48 32.86 -24.83
N LEU A 21 -37.32 32.03 -24.20
CA LEU A 21 -38.65 31.57 -24.63
C LEU A 21 -38.78 30.54 -25.78
N GLY A 22 -39.69 29.57 -25.55
CA GLY A 22 -40.26 28.72 -26.59
C GLY A 22 -40.95 27.47 -26.03
N GLU A 23 -42.17 27.64 -25.53
CA GLU A 23 -43.13 26.58 -25.19
C GLU A 23 -43.82 26.03 -26.46
N ILE A 24 -44.45 24.84 -26.35
CA ILE A 24 -45.65 24.31 -27.05
C ILE A 24 -45.51 22.95 -27.79
N THR A 25 -46.05 21.91 -27.12
CA THR A 25 -46.91 20.78 -27.55
C THR A 25 -46.52 19.82 -28.70
N SER A 26 -46.67 18.50 -28.49
CA SER A 26 -47.93 17.76 -28.70
C SER A 26 -47.80 16.25 -28.43
N ARG A 27 -48.95 15.65 -28.10
CA ARG A 27 -49.26 14.31 -27.57
C ARG A 27 -48.93 13.14 -28.51
N LYS A 28 -48.74 11.95 -27.93
CA LYS A 28 -49.72 10.85 -28.09
C LYS A 28 -49.73 9.88 -26.91
N THR A 29 -50.95 9.52 -26.53
CA THR A 29 -51.42 8.76 -25.37
C THR A 29 -51.78 7.33 -25.78
N THR A 30 -51.61 6.36 -24.86
CA THR A 30 -52.53 5.23 -24.55
C THR A 30 -51.91 4.50 -23.32
N THR A 31 -52.41 4.48 -22.06
CA THR A 31 -53.70 4.08 -21.42
C THR A 31 -54.08 2.62 -21.72
N LEU A 32 -54.49 1.72 -20.83
CA LEU A 32 -55.08 1.66 -19.46
C LEU A 32 -54.64 0.32 -18.82
N GLY A 33 -54.82 -0.04 -17.53
CA GLY A 33 -55.56 0.46 -16.36
C GLY A 33 -55.26 -0.50 -15.18
N HIS A 34 -55.10 0.01 -13.95
CA HIS A 34 -56.08 0.03 -12.84
C HIS A 34 -56.27 -1.32 -12.11
N TYR A 35 -56.45 -1.44 -10.78
CA TYR A 35 -56.31 -0.59 -9.58
C TYR A 35 -56.73 -1.47 -8.36
N HIS A 36 -56.07 -1.31 -7.19
CA HIS A 36 -56.52 -1.55 -5.78
C HIS A 36 -57.18 -2.90 -5.38
N ASP A 37 -57.22 -3.35 -4.12
CA ASP A 37 -56.61 -3.04 -2.81
C ASP A 37 -56.97 -4.20 -1.85
N ASN A 38 -56.25 -4.23 -0.72
CA ASN A 38 -56.64 -4.67 0.63
C ASN A 38 -56.79 -6.15 1.02
N GLU A 39 -55.99 -6.44 2.06
CA GLU A 39 -56.26 -7.12 3.34
C GLU A 39 -57.13 -8.39 3.46
N ASP A 40 -56.57 -9.25 4.32
CA ASP A 40 -57.21 -10.03 5.39
C ASP A 40 -57.31 -11.56 5.30
N SER A 41 -56.59 -12.15 6.27
CA SER A 41 -57.00 -13.25 7.16
C SER A 41 -57.06 -14.72 6.69
N LEU A 42 -56.21 -15.51 7.37
CA LEU A 42 -56.43 -16.83 8.00
C LEU A 42 -57.56 -17.75 7.46
N GLN A 43 -57.21 -19.00 7.12
CA GLN A 43 -57.47 -20.21 7.93
C GLN A 43 -57.20 -21.54 7.18
N MET A 44 -56.48 -22.43 7.86
CA MET A 44 -56.64 -23.88 8.02
C MET A 44 -57.14 -24.81 6.88
N SER A 45 -56.26 -25.77 6.56
CA SER A 45 -56.41 -27.24 6.71
C SER A 45 -57.22 -28.07 5.69
N ASN A 46 -56.66 -29.29 5.51
CA ASN A 46 -57.24 -30.55 5.02
C ASN A 46 -57.24 -30.76 3.49
N ASN A 47 -56.47 -31.75 3.00
CA ASN A 47 -56.94 -33.14 2.97
C ASN A 47 -55.92 -34.09 2.36
N ALA A 48 -55.97 -35.33 2.86
CA ALA A 48 -55.20 -36.47 2.41
C ALA A 48 -55.66 -36.99 1.04
N THR A 49 -54.76 -37.64 0.30
CA THR A 49 -55.12 -38.79 -0.54
C THR A 49 -53.95 -39.77 -0.59
N ARG A 50 -54.26 -41.00 -0.19
CA ARG A 50 -53.46 -42.22 -0.40
C ARG A 50 -53.55 -42.61 -1.87
N ASN A 51 -52.51 -43.27 -2.41
CA ASN A 51 -52.73 -44.49 -3.18
C ASN A 51 -51.54 -45.45 -3.19
N ILE A 52 -51.91 -46.72 -3.38
CA ILE A 52 -51.25 -47.98 -3.05
C ILE A 52 -50.42 -48.48 -4.25
N GLN A 53 -49.27 -49.16 -4.02
CA GLN A 53 -48.96 -50.53 -4.50
C GLN A 53 -47.50 -50.95 -4.16
N GLN A 54 -47.34 -52.11 -3.51
CA GLN A 54 -46.12 -52.94 -3.41
C GLN A 54 -46.14 -54.02 -4.53
N PRO A 55 -45.12 -54.90 -4.75
CA PRO A 55 -43.94 -55.20 -3.92
C PRO A 55 -42.59 -55.40 -4.68
N ALA A 56 -41.46 -55.31 -3.96
CA ALA A 56 -40.21 -55.98 -4.36
C ALA A 56 -39.49 -56.50 -3.09
N SER A 57 -39.64 -57.80 -2.87
CA SER A 57 -39.48 -58.53 -1.61
C SER A 57 -38.07 -59.13 -1.37
N ALA A 58 -37.01 -58.58 -1.96
CA ALA A 58 -35.65 -59.13 -1.82
C ALA A 58 -34.70 -58.27 -0.97
N ASN A 59 -34.93 -56.94 -0.88
CA ASN A 59 -34.07 -56.03 -0.10
C ASN A 59 -34.43 -56.00 1.39
N LYS A 60 -35.68 -56.31 1.77
CA LYS A 60 -36.10 -56.35 3.18
C LYS A 60 -35.49 -57.51 3.96
N LEU A 61 -35.25 -58.66 3.33
CA LEU A 61 -34.69 -59.81 4.05
C LEU A 61 -33.23 -59.59 4.46
N LYS A 62 -32.43 -58.96 3.58
CA LYS A 62 -31.02 -58.62 3.89
C LYS A 62 -30.92 -57.56 4.99
N GLN A 63 -31.78 -56.54 4.95
CA GLN A 63 -31.84 -55.51 6.01
C GLN A 63 -32.22 -56.12 7.36
N ASN A 64 -33.25 -56.97 7.40
CA ASN A 64 -33.70 -57.60 8.65
C ASN A 64 -32.67 -58.57 9.26
N ILE A 65 -31.86 -59.25 8.44
CA ILE A 65 -30.77 -60.13 8.92
C ILE A 65 -29.60 -59.30 9.45
N SER A 66 -29.19 -58.23 8.75
CA SER A 66 -28.14 -57.32 9.25
C SER A 66 -28.58 -56.57 10.52
N GLU A 67 -29.86 -56.22 10.62
CA GLU A 67 -30.45 -55.54 11.78
C GLU A 67 -30.61 -56.52 12.97
N SER A 68 -30.98 -57.78 12.71
CA SER A 68 -31.02 -58.83 13.75
C SER A 68 -29.62 -59.24 14.23
N LEU A 69 -28.61 -59.23 13.36
CA LEU A 69 -27.22 -59.49 13.76
C LEU A 69 -26.60 -58.31 14.51
N ALA A 70 -26.95 -57.07 14.14
CA ALA A 70 -26.56 -55.88 14.90
C ALA A 70 -27.23 -55.84 16.29
N ALA A 71 -28.49 -56.26 16.42
CA ALA A 71 -29.19 -56.34 17.70
C ALA A 71 -28.66 -57.44 18.65
N ILE A 72 -28.00 -58.48 18.12
CA ILE A 72 -27.33 -59.52 18.93
C ILE A 72 -25.97 -59.03 19.44
N ASP A 73 -25.27 -58.18 18.69
CA ASP A 73 -23.99 -57.58 19.12
C ASP A 73 -24.19 -56.46 20.17
N GLU A 74 -25.34 -55.78 20.15
CA GLU A 74 -25.64 -54.66 21.06
C GLU A 74 -25.90 -55.09 22.52
N ASN A 75 -26.23 -56.35 22.78
CA ASN A 75 -26.55 -56.86 24.13
C ASN A 75 -25.39 -57.57 24.85
N THR A 76 -24.18 -57.59 24.27
CA THR A 76 -22.99 -58.04 25.00
C THR A 76 -22.35 -56.85 25.72
N LYS A 77 -22.71 -56.63 26.99
CA LYS A 77 -22.02 -55.64 27.84
C LYS A 77 -20.51 -55.95 27.83
N PRO A 78 -19.64 -54.99 27.45
CA PRO A 78 -18.20 -55.24 27.44
C PRO A 78 -17.74 -55.59 28.86
N SER A 79 -17.03 -56.71 29.00
CA SER A 79 -16.46 -57.13 30.29
C SER A 79 -15.62 -56.00 30.91
N HIS A 80 -15.70 -55.76 32.22
CA HIS A 80 -14.89 -54.78 32.97
C HIS A 80 -13.37 -54.88 32.67
N ARG A 81 -12.89 -56.05 32.21
CA ARG A 81 -11.50 -56.29 31.79
C ARG A 81 -11.17 -55.74 30.38
N GLN A 82 -12.13 -55.70 29.46
CA GLN A 82 -11.99 -55.12 28.11
C GLN A 82 -12.11 -53.59 28.12
N GLU A 83 -13.02 -53.02 28.91
CA GLU A 83 -13.09 -51.55 29.08
C GLU A 83 -11.78 -50.96 29.64
N ARG A 84 -11.16 -51.63 30.62
CA ARG A 84 -9.87 -51.18 31.19
C ARG A 84 -8.74 -51.23 30.16
N LYS A 85 -8.71 -52.22 29.26
CA LYS A 85 -7.72 -52.32 28.18
C LYS A 85 -7.95 -51.27 27.07
N GLN A 86 -9.20 -51.02 26.68
CA GLN A 86 -9.52 -49.97 25.71
C GLN A 86 -9.29 -48.57 26.26
N LYS A 87 -9.61 -48.29 27.53
CA LYS A 87 -9.31 -47.02 28.21
C LYS A 87 -7.80 -46.77 28.33
N ARG A 88 -6.98 -47.81 28.56
CA ARG A 88 -5.51 -47.71 28.56
C ARG A 88 -4.92 -47.48 27.16
N LYS A 89 -5.43 -48.16 26.12
CA LYS A 89 -5.02 -47.92 24.72
C LYS A 89 -5.42 -46.53 24.22
N LYS A 90 -6.64 -46.07 24.52
CA LYS A 90 -7.10 -44.70 24.21
C LYS A 90 -6.22 -43.64 24.89
N LYS A 91 -5.83 -43.84 26.15
CA LYS A 91 -4.88 -42.95 26.86
C LYS A 91 -3.47 -42.94 26.27
N LEU A 92 -3.02 -44.05 25.68
CA LEU A 92 -1.72 -44.11 25.01
C LEU A 92 -1.77 -43.43 23.63
N ILE A 93 -2.85 -43.65 22.87
CA ILE A 93 -3.09 -43.03 21.57
C ILE A 93 -3.26 -41.51 21.70
N THR A 94 -4.00 -41.02 22.70
CA THR A 94 -4.11 -39.57 22.95
C THR A 94 -2.77 -38.95 23.32
N ARG A 95 -1.91 -39.65 24.08
CA ARG A 95 -0.54 -39.19 24.37
C ARG A 95 0.35 -39.16 23.12
N ILE A 96 0.22 -40.13 22.23
CA ILE A 96 0.96 -40.17 20.95
C ILE A 96 0.49 -39.04 20.03
N ILE A 97 -0.83 -38.82 19.91
CA ILE A 97 -1.39 -37.74 19.10
C ILE A 97 -0.96 -36.38 19.64
N LEU A 98 -1.00 -36.16 20.96
CA LEU A 98 -0.51 -34.92 21.57
C LEU A 98 1.00 -34.72 21.36
N ALA A 99 1.80 -35.79 21.40
CA ALA A 99 3.23 -35.72 21.09
C ALA A 99 3.47 -35.35 19.62
N ILE A 100 2.72 -35.92 18.67
CA ILE A 100 2.82 -35.60 17.25
C ILE A 100 2.39 -34.15 16.99
N ILE A 101 1.29 -33.69 17.61
CA ILE A 101 0.85 -32.28 17.52
C ILE A 101 1.93 -31.35 18.09
N GLY A 102 2.53 -31.70 19.23
CA GLY A 102 3.64 -30.94 19.81
C GLY A 102 4.86 -30.86 18.88
N ILE A 103 5.21 -31.95 18.20
CA ILE A 103 6.29 -31.98 17.20
C ILE A 103 5.95 -31.10 15.99
N ILE A 104 4.71 -31.15 15.50
CA ILE A 104 4.27 -30.29 14.38
C ILE A 104 4.36 -28.82 14.77
N ILE A 105 3.89 -28.45 15.97
CA ILE A 105 3.99 -27.08 16.49
C ILE A 105 5.46 -26.66 16.60
N ALA A 106 6.35 -27.53 17.09
CA ALA A 106 7.78 -27.24 17.19
C ALA A 106 8.44 -27.03 15.83
N ILE A 107 8.05 -27.82 14.81
CA ILE A 107 8.55 -27.67 13.44
C ILE A 107 8.08 -26.34 12.83
N VAL A 108 6.79 -25.99 13.00
CA VAL A 108 6.24 -24.73 12.50
C VAL A 108 6.88 -23.53 13.22
N ALA A 109 7.03 -23.59 14.54
CA ALA A 109 7.71 -22.56 15.32
C ALA A 109 9.19 -22.42 14.92
N GLY A 110 9.90 -23.54 14.74
CA GLY A 110 11.28 -23.55 14.25
C GLY A 110 11.41 -22.94 12.87
N TRP A 111 10.51 -23.27 11.94
CA TRP A 111 10.47 -22.69 10.60
C TRP A 111 10.18 -21.18 10.63
N LEU A 112 9.23 -20.73 11.46
CA LEU A 112 8.94 -19.31 11.66
C LEU A 112 10.14 -18.56 12.25
N LEU A 113 10.83 -19.13 13.24
CA LEU A 113 12.04 -18.56 13.81
C LEU A 113 13.18 -18.46 12.80
N LEU A 114 13.37 -19.48 11.96
CA LEU A 114 14.35 -19.45 10.88
C LEU A 114 14.02 -18.38 9.84
N LYS A 115 12.74 -18.24 9.45
CA LYS A 115 12.30 -17.20 8.53
C LYS A 115 12.52 -15.81 9.12
N LEU A 116 12.15 -15.60 10.39
CA LEU A 116 12.41 -14.36 11.11
C LEU A 116 13.90 -14.06 11.18
N TRP A 117 14.74 -15.05 11.49
CA TRP A 117 16.18 -14.88 11.55
C TRP A 117 16.81 -14.54 10.19
N GLN A 118 16.36 -15.19 9.11
CA GLN A 118 16.80 -14.89 7.75
C GLN A 118 16.37 -13.48 7.31
N THR A 119 15.10 -13.11 7.56
CA THR A 119 14.60 -11.75 7.27
C THR A 119 15.32 -10.69 8.09
N MET A 120 15.63 -10.97 9.36
CA MET A 120 16.41 -10.07 10.20
C MET A 120 17.84 -9.89 9.68
N ASN A 121 18.51 -10.97 9.26
CA ASN A 121 19.86 -10.86 8.70
C ASN A 121 19.90 -10.17 7.33
N SER A 122 18.84 -10.28 6.51
CA SER A 122 18.77 -9.60 5.22
C SER A 122 18.41 -8.12 5.33
N VAL A 123 17.66 -7.73 6.37
CA VAL A 123 17.26 -6.33 6.62
C VAL A 123 18.29 -5.58 7.47
N PHE A 124 19.01 -6.28 8.36
CA PHE A 124 19.97 -5.70 9.29
C PHE A 124 21.37 -6.27 9.07
N HIS A 125 22.07 -5.80 8.04
CA HIS A 125 23.49 -6.11 7.86
C HIS A 125 24.31 -5.62 9.06
N ASN A 126 24.93 -6.58 9.78
CA ASN A 126 25.95 -6.41 10.84
C ASN A 126 25.53 -5.82 12.19
N GLY A 127 24.29 -6.00 12.60
CA GLY A 127 23.90 -5.77 13.99
C GLY A 127 22.43 -6.10 14.15
N GLY A 128 22.11 -7.27 14.71
CA GLY A 128 20.72 -7.66 14.98
C GLY A 128 20.00 -6.62 15.85
N ILE A 129 18.79 -6.93 16.32
CA ILE A 129 17.94 -6.00 17.10
C ILE A 129 18.70 -5.30 18.26
N LEU A 130 19.74 -5.93 18.84
CA LEU A 130 20.63 -5.33 19.85
C LEU A 130 21.49 -4.16 19.36
N GLY A 131 21.84 -4.09 18.08
CA GLY A 131 22.54 -2.94 17.47
C GLY A 131 21.64 -1.70 17.37
N LEU A 132 20.33 -1.90 17.24
CA LEU A 132 19.30 -0.84 17.31
C LEU A 132 19.14 -0.26 18.73
N PHE A 133 19.42 -1.06 19.77
CA PHE A 133 19.37 -0.64 21.17
C PHE A 133 20.70 -0.12 21.72
N SER A 134 21.80 -0.35 21.01
CA SER A 134 23.08 0.28 21.33
C SER A 134 23.03 1.71 20.80
N GLN A 135 23.01 2.70 21.69
CA GLN A 135 23.19 4.11 21.34
C GLN A 135 24.64 4.34 20.88
N GLN A 136 25.03 3.75 19.76
CA GLN A 136 26.30 4.04 19.13
C GLN A 136 26.24 5.47 18.62
N LYS A 137 27.20 6.28 19.08
CA LYS A 137 27.40 7.63 18.58
C LYS A 137 27.59 7.55 17.06
N LEU A 138 26.80 8.32 16.30
CA LEU A 138 26.95 8.40 14.85
C LEU A 138 28.38 8.82 14.48
N LYS A 139 28.86 8.38 13.32
CA LYS A 139 30.13 8.86 12.75
C LYS A 139 30.03 10.36 12.51
N GLU A 140 31.08 11.07 12.85
CA GLU A 140 31.14 12.54 12.79
C GLU A 140 32.31 12.97 11.89
N ASP A 141 32.13 14.12 11.25
CA ASP A 141 33.19 14.85 10.55
C ASP A 141 34.12 15.58 11.54
N ALA A 142 35.12 16.28 11.00
CA ALA A 142 36.07 17.08 11.78
C ALA A 142 35.43 18.21 12.61
N TYR A 143 34.17 18.57 12.32
CA TYR A 143 33.40 19.60 13.02
C TYR A 143 32.40 19.01 14.02
N GLY A 144 32.43 17.70 14.26
CA GLY A 144 31.54 17.01 15.19
C GLY A 144 30.11 16.91 14.66
N ARG A 145 29.92 16.86 13.34
CA ARG A 145 28.60 16.71 12.70
C ARG A 145 28.50 15.39 11.94
N SER A 146 27.33 14.78 11.98
CA SER A 146 26.99 13.62 11.16
C SER A 146 26.20 14.09 9.95
N ASN A 147 26.75 13.89 8.76
CA ASN A 147 26.19 14.30 7.49
C ASN A 147 25.61 13.09 6.76
N VAL A 148 24.34 13.20 6.37
CA VAL A 148 23.56 12.19 5.65
C VAL A 148 23.12 12.77 4.32
N LEU A 149 23.49 12.11 3.22
CA LEU A 149 22.96 12.40 1.89
C LEU A 149 21.65 11.63 1.69
N ILE A 150 20.59 12.33 1.37
CA ILE A 150 19.28 11.76 1.04
C ILE A 150 19.08 11.90 -0.47
N LEU A 151 18.86 10.77 -1.13
CA LEU A 151 18.62 10.66 -2.57
C LEU A 151 17.20 10.16 -2.79
N GLY A 152 16.42 10.92 -3.55
CA GLY A 152 15.05 10.61 -3.91
C GLY A 152 14.94 10.21 -5.39
N THR A 153 14.38 9.04 -5.66
CA THR A 153 14.05 8.56 -7.01
C THR A 153 12.57 8.19 -7.11
N THR A 154 12.11 7.95 -8.32
CA THR A 154 10.75 7.45 -8.61
C THR A 154 10.82 6.12 -9.33
N ASP A 155 11.76 5.25 -8.92
CA ASP A 155 12.04 3.96 -9.57
C ASP A 155 11.02 2.86 -9.28
N ASP A 156 10.00 3.17 -8.50
CA ASP A 156 8.93 2.27 -8.12
C ASP A 156 7.83 2.10 -9.18
N ASP A 157 7.87 2.88 -10.27
CA ASP A 157 6.98 2.73 -11.42
C ASP A 157 7.70 2.09 -12.63
N PRO A 158 7.40 0.82 -12.96
CA PRO A 158 8.06 0.10 -14.05
C PRO A 158 7.82 0.70 -15.44
N ASP A 159 6.79 1.55 -15.60
CA ASP A 159 6.46 2.21 -16.87
C ASP A 159 7.11 3.60 -16.99
N HIS A 160 7.94 4.03 -16.04
CA HIS A 160 8.57 5.35 -16.02
C HIS A 160 10.00 5.35 -16.60
N PRO A 161 10.20 5.86 -17.84
CA PRO A 161 11.53 6.01 -18.41
C PRO A 161 12.34 7.03 -17.59
N GLY A 162 13.53 6.64 -17.12
CA GLY A 162 14.39 7.48 -16.28
C GLY A 162 14.22 7.28 -14.77
N ALA A 163 13.58 6.18 -14.35
CA ALA A 163 13.42 5.72 -12.97
C ALA A 163 14.63 5.96 -12.04
N THR A 164 15.86 5.80 -12.53
CA THR A 164 17.09 5.91 -11.74
C THR A 164 17.64 7.34 -11.58
N LEU A 165 16.94 8.37 -12.06
CA LEU A 165 17.31 9.77 -11.85
C LEU A 165 16.99 10.21 -10.43
N THR A 166 17.96 10.88 -9.80
CA THR A 166 17.80 11.44 -8.45
C THR A 166 17.18 12.84 -8.53
N ASP A 167 15.86 12.89 -8.64
CA ASP A 167 15.13 14.15 -8.76
C ASP A 167 15.10 14.99 -7.47
N SER A 168 15.28 14.34 -6.32
CA SER A 168 15.46 15.01 -5.04
C SER A 168 16.81 14.63 -4.43
N MET A 169 17.60 15.63 -4.05
CA MET A 169 18.87 15.45 -3.36
C MET A 169 18.96 16.44 -2.21
N MET A 170 19.33 15.96 -1.04
CA MET A 170 19.35 16.76 0.18
C MET A 170 20.43 16.28 1.13
N ILE A 171 21.08 17.22 1.81
CA ILE A 171 22.02 16.89 2.88
C ILE A 171 21.39 17.28 4.21
N LEU A 172 21.33 16.31 5.11
CA LEU A 172 20.97 16.48 6.51
C LEU A 172 22.26 16.43 7.35
N SER A 173 22.53 17.49 8.10
CA SER A 173 23.71 17.60 8.96
C SER A 173 23.28 17.76 10.41
N VAL A 174 23.62 16.80 11.27
CA VAL A 174 23.17 16.74 12.66
C VAL A 174 24.35 16.87 13.62
N ASN A 175 24.21 17.69 14.66
CA ASN A 175 25.13 17.72 15.79
C ASN A 175 24.48 17.10 17.03
N GLN A 176 24.98 15.93 17.43
CA GLN A 176 24.42 15.17 18.56
C GLN A 176 24.66 15.82 19.91
N THR A 177 25.71 16.64 20.05
CA THR A 177 26.09 17.34 21.28
C THR A 177 25.28 18.62 21.45
N LYS A 178 25.17 19.44 20.41
CA LYS A 178 24.44 20.72 20.40
C LYS A 178 22.93 20.56 20.19
N LYS A 179 22.48 19.38 19.75
CA LYS A 179 21.07 19.08 19.43
C LYS A 179 20.50 19.99 18.34
N ASP A 180 21.34 20.31 17.35
CA ASP A 180 20.94 21.07 16.18
C ASP A 180 21.01 20.22 14.90
N ALA A 181 20.21 20.59 13.91
CA ALA A 181 20.21 19.98 12.59
C ALA A 181 20.05 21.06 11.52
N TYR A 182 20.80 20.93 10.43
CA TYR A 182 20.69 21.75 9.24
C TYR A 182 20.38 20.85 8.06
N MET A 183 19.55 21.36 7.16
CA MET A 183 19.11 20.62 5.99
C MET A 183 19.11 21.57 4.79
N PHE A 184 19.71 21.14 3.69
CA PHE A 184 19.71 21.92 2.45
C PHE A 184 19.58 21.01 1.24
N SER A 185 18.83 21.49 0.25
CA SER A 185 18.59 20.78 -1.00
C SER A 185 19.69 21.07 -2.02
N ILE A 186 20.06 20.06 -2.78
CA ILE A 186 20.93 20.17 -3.95
C ILE A 186 20.02 20.25 -5.19
N PRO A 187 20.13 21.30 -6.02
CA PRO A 187 19.33 21.40 -7.23
C PRO A 187 19.64 20.26 -8.20
N ARG A 188 18.63 19.50 -8.63
CA ARG A 188 18.79 18.37 -9.58
C ARG A 188 19.44 18.75 -10.92
N ASP A 189 19.25 20.00 -11.33
CA ASP A 189 19.77 20.56 -12.58
C ASP A 189 21.16 21.19 -12.43
N LEU A 190 21.81 21.05 -11.26
CA LEU A 190 23.18 21.54 -11.04
C LEU A 190 24.11 20.90 -12.09
N TYR A 191 24.78 21.74 -12.87
CA TYR A 191 25.68 21.29 -13.93
C TYR A 191 27.03 20.90 -13.35
N VAL A 192 27.44 19.65 -13.54
CA VAL A 192 28.63 19.05 -12.93
C VAL A 192 29.44 18.26 -13.95
N LYS A 193 30.74 18.08 -13.68
CA LYS A 193 31.61 17.19 -14.45
C LYS A 193 31.61 15.82 -13.77
N PHE A 194 31.16 14.79 -14.47
CA PHE A 194 30.98 13.46 -13.88
C PHE A 194 32.29 12.71 -13.63
N GLY A 195 33.35 13.04 -14.39
CA GLY A 195 34.63 12.32 -14.30
C GLY A 195 34.60 10.90 -14.86
N MET A 196 33.48 10.51 -15.48
CA MET A 196 33.26 9.25 -16.19
C MET A 196 32.31 9.50 -17.37
N ALA A 197 32.23 8.56 -18.31
CA ALA A 197 31.32 8.64 -19.44
C ALA A 197 29.90 8.27 -18.99
N CYS A 198 28.96 9.22 -19.12
CA CYS A 198 27.52 9.05 -18.92
C CYS A 198 26.76 9.26 -20.23
N ASN A 199 25.43 9.13 -20.22
CA ASN A 199 24.60 9.32 -21.42
C ASN A 199 24.69 10.76 -21.96
N SER A 200 24.79 11.75 -21.07
CA SER A 200 25.01 13.15 -21.45
C SER A 200 26.48 13.49 -21.76
N GLY A 201 27.38 12.51 -21.80
CA GLY A 201 28.83 12.69 -21.95
C GLY A 201 29.57 12.75 -20.61
N TYR A 202 30.63 13.56 -20.53
CA TYR A 202 31.46 13.68 -19.31
C TYR A 202 31.00 14.76 -18.33
N ALA A 203 29.95 15.50 -18.66
CA ALA A 203 29.36 16.54 -17.83
C ALA A 203 27.88 16.72 -18.17
N GLY A 204 27.09 17.11 -17.18
CA GLY A 204 25.64 17.21 -17.32
C GLY A 204 24.97 17.60 -16.02
N LYS A 205 23.66 17.35 -15.93
CA LYS A 205 22.88 17.57 -14.72
C LYS A 205 23.23 16.51 -13.68
N ILE A 206 23.38 16.94 -12.43
CA ILE A 206 23.82 16.06 -11.33
C ILE A 206 22.88 14.88 -11.09
N ASN A 207 21.58 15.00 -11.37
CA ASN A 207 20.60 13.95 -11.16
C ASN A 207 20.86 12.66 -11.96
N GLU A 208 21.58 12.76 -13.07
CA GLU A 208 22.01 11.62 -13.90
C GLU A 208 23.09 10.77 -13.21
N TYR A 209 23.90 11.37 -12.33
CA TYR A 209 25.12 10.73 -11.81
C TYR A 209 24.83 9.40 -11.11
N PHE A 210 23.77 9.34 -10.30
CA PHE A 210 23.39 8.13 -9.56
C PHE A 210 23.13 6.95 -10.49
N GLY A 211 22.28 7.11 -11.51
CA GLY A 211 22.01 6.08 -12.51
C GLY A 211 23.19 5.80 -13.45
N CYS A 212 24.03 6.79 -13.71
CA CYS A 212 25.24 6.63 -14.54
C CYS A 212 26.30 5.72 -13.88
N VAL A 213 26.39 5.74 -12.54
CA VAL A 213 27.35 4.90 -11.81
C VAL A 213 27.15 3.41 -12.10
N ASN A 214 25.91 2.93 -12.01
CA ASN A 214 25.56 1.53 -12.25
C ASN A 214 24.05 1.42 -12.52
N ASN A 215 23.65 0.76 -13.60
CA ASN A 215 22.25 0.60 -13.99
C ASN A 215 21.65 -0.78 -13.65
N GLY A 216 22.36 -1.62 -12.89
CA GLY A 216 21.86 -2.93 -12.46
C GLY A 216 20.91 -2.85 -11.26
N ASP A 217 20.02 -3.83 -11.15
CA ASP A 217 19.02 -3.92 -10.07
C ASP A 217 19.51 -4.71 -8.84
N SER A 218 20.78 -5.08 -8.79
CA SER A 218 21.35 -5.84 -7.68
C SER A 218 21.61 -4.95 -6.45
N ALA A 219 21.56 -5.55 -5.25
CA ALA A 219 21.93 -4.85 -4.02
C ALA A 219 23.36 -4.30 -4.07
N GLN A 220 24.27 -4.98 -4.78
CA GLN A 220 25.64 -4.51 -4.97
C GLN A 220 25.71 -3.27 -5.87
N ALA A 221 24.90 -3.23 -6.95
CA ALA A 221 24.80 -2.07 -7.81
C ALA A 221 24.25 -0.85 -7.05
N GLU A 222 23.25 -1.08 -6.20
CA GLU A 222 22.67 -0.04 -5.35
C GLU A 222 23.69 0.55 -4.36
N VAL A 223 24.41 -0.31 -3.64
CA VAL A 223 25.48 0.14 -2.73
C VAL A 223 26.56 0.92 -3.49
N GLU A 224 26.94 0.47 -4.69
CA GLU A 224 27.92 1.18 -5.52
C GLU A 224 27.43 2.58 -5.93
N ARG A 225 26.18 2.70 -6.39
CA ARG A 225 25.56 3.99 -6.73
C ARG A 225 25.55 4.93 -5.53
N MET A 226 25.11 4.45 -4.38
CA MET A 226 25.03 5.22 -3.14
C MET A 226 26.42 5.70 -2.70
N ASP A 227 27.42 4.82 -2.65
CA ASP A 227 28.76 5.18 -2.18
C ASP A 227 29.50 6.13 -3.13
N LYS A 228 29.43 5.91 -4.45
CA LYS A 228 30.06 6.81 -5.42
C LYS A 228 29.37 8.16 -5.46
N THR A 229 28.04 8.21 -5.39
CA THR A 229 27.27 9.47 -5.37
C THR A 229 27.55 10.27 -4.10
N LYS A 230 27.59 9.60 -2.95
CA LYS A 230 28.00 10.20 -1.66
C LYS A 230 29.37 10.86 -1.76
N LYS A 231 30.36 10.13 -2.30
CA LYS A 231 31.72 10.66 -2.49
C LYS A 231 31.73 11.84 -3.46
N PHE A 232 31.09 11.70 -4.61
CA PHE A 232 31.03 12.74 -5.64
C PHE A 232 30.43 14.05 -5.14
N ILE A 233 29.30 13.98 -4.44
CA ILE A 233 28.66 15.14 -3.82
C ILE A 233 29.54 15.72 -2.71
N GLY A 234 30.13 14.86 -1.87
CA GLY A 234 31.08 15.28 -0.85
C GLY A 234 32.25 16.07 -1.43
N ASP A 235 32.82 15.60 -2.55
CA ASP A 235 33.93 16.26 -3.25
C ASP A 235 33.51 17.61 -3.87
N ILE A 236 32.28 17.73 -4.40
CA ILE A 236 31.75 19.00 -4.94
C ILE A 236 31.60 20.06 -3.84
N PHE A 237 31.03 19.68 -2.69
CA PHE A 237 30.74 20.62 -1.61
C PHE A 237 31.87 20.75 -0.58
N GLY A 238 32.94 19.96 -0.71
CA GLY A 238 34.03 19.92 0.27
C GLY A 238 33.57 19.40 1.64
N MET A 239 32.63 18.45 1.64
CA MET A 239 31.99 17.92 2.84
C MET A 239 32.33 16.44 3.03
N ASP A 240 32.63 16.05 4.27
CA ASP A 240 32.69 14.65 4.65
C ASP A 240 31.28 14.13 4.95
N ILE A 241 30.77 13.27 4.08
CA ILE A 241 29.42 12.69 4.18
C ILE A 241 29.55 11.24 4.65
N GLN A 242 29.09 10.95 5.87
CA GLN A 242 29.26 9.63 6.49
C GLN A 242 28.22 8.63 6.03
N TYR A 243 27.00 9.09 5.74
CA TYR A 243 25.85 8.23 5.45
C TYR A 243 25.13 8.67 4.18
N VAL A 244 24.45 7.72 3.55
CA VAL A 244 23.62 7.95 2.39
C VAL A 244 22.37 7.09 2.51
N ALA A 245 21.21 7.66 2.17
CA ALA A 245 19.92 7.01 2.15
C ALA A 245 19.30 7.22 0.77
N HIS A 246 18.95 6.13 0.10
CA HIS A 246 18.18 6.16 -1.13
C HIS A 246 16.72 5.85 -0.80
N ILE A 247 15.83 6.75 -1.20
CA ILE A 247 14.41 6.75 -0.87
C ILE A 247 13.65 6.81 -2.19
N ASN A 248 12.82 5.81 -2.47
CA ASN A 248 11.87 5.89 -3.57
C ASN A 248 10.47 6.26 -3.06
N THR A 249 9.53 6.48 -3.98
CA THR A 249 8.18 6.92 -3.63
C THR A 249 7.50 5.94 -2.68
N ALA A 250 7.61 4.63 -2.94
CA ALA A 250 7.07 3.58 -2.07
C ALA A 250 7.56 3.69 -0.62
N VAL A 251 8.86 3.92 -0.40
CA VAL A 251 9.42 4.12 0.95
C VAL A 251 8.81 5.34 1.64
N ILE A 252 8.54 6.43 0.91
CA ILE A 252 7.87 7.61 1.48
C ILE A 252 6.44 7.25 1.92
N ARG A 253 5.68 6.56 1.05
CA ARG A 253 4.30 6.17 1.37
C ARG A 253 4.24 5.31 2.62
N ASP A 254 5.09 4.29 2.70
CA ASP A 254 5.17 3.37 3.83
C ASP A 254 5.60 4.10 5.11
N ALA A 255 6.57 5.01 5.02
CA ALA A 255 7.04 5.79 6.17
C ALA A 255 5.94 6.70 6.74
N VAL A 256 5.19 7.40 5.88
CA VAL A 256 4.06 8.24 6.29
C VAL A 256 2.95 7.40 6.92
N ASN A 257 2.61 6.27 6.30
CA ASN A 257 1.59 5.36 6.84
C ASN A 257 2.01 4.76 8.19
N ALA A 258 3.31 4.45 8.37
CA ALA A 258 3.84 3.90 9.61
C ALA A 258 3.74 4.87 10.81
N VAL A 259 3.80 6.19 10.56
CA VAL A 259 3.61 7.21 11.60
C VAL A 259 2.14 7.63 11.79
N GLY A 260 1.22 7.00 11.05
CA GLY A 260 -0.22 7.28 11.15
C GLY A 260 -0.69 8.48 10.32
N GLY A 261 0.07 8.86 9.30
CA GLY A 261 -0.16 10.07 8.51
C GLY A 261 0.59 11.30 9.04
N VAL A 262 0.51 12.39 8.28
CA VAL A 262 1.12 13.68 8.62
C VAL A 262 0.14 14.81 8.43
N THR A 263 0.15 15.79 9.34
CA THR A 263 -0.62 17.02 9.18
C THR A 263 0.21 18.07 8.45
N VAL A 264 -0.23 18.49 7.27
CA VAL A 264 0.41 19.53 6.47
C VAL A 264 -0.39 20.83 6.59
N ASP A 265 0.25 21.90 7.06
CA ASP A 265 -0.35 23.24 7.09
C ASP A 265 -0.01 24.01 5.81
N VAL A 266 -1.00 24.16 4.94
CA VAL A 266 -0.84 24.78 3.62
C VAL A 266 -1.06 26.28 3.74
N GLN A 267 -0.06 27.06 3.34
CA GLN A 267 -0.09 28.52 3.39
C GLN A 267 0.17 29.11 2.00
N SER A 268 -0.89 29.24 1.20
CA SER A 268 -0.86 29.89 -0.11
C SER A 268 -1.31 31.35 -0.03
N ARG A 269 -0.73 32.19 -0.89
CA ARG A 269 -1.19 33.57 -1.10
C ARG A 269 -2.54 33.62 -1.83
N ASP A 270 -2.88 32.58 -2.59
CA ASP A 270 -4.19 32.46 -3.22
C ASP A 270 -5.21 32.01 -2.16
N PRO A 271 -6.33 32.73 -1.96
CA PRO A 271 -7.38 32.33 -1.02
C PRO A 271 -7.95 30.94 -1.27
N ARG A 272 -7.83 30.41 -2.50
CA ARG A 272 -8.30 29.07 -2.88
C ARG A 272 -7.33 27.95 -2.48
N GLY A 273 -6.13 28.28 -2.03
CA GLY A 273 -5.08 27.33 -1.69
C GLY A 273 -4.09 27.05 -2.83
N ILE A 274 -3.50 25.86 -2.82
CA ILE A 274 -2.64 25.33 -3.88
C ILE A 274 -3.49 24.44 -4.80
N LEU A 275 -3.39 24.68 -6.10
CA LEU A 275 -4.01 23.84 -7.13
C LEU A 275 -2.90 23.11 -7.86
N ASP A 276 -2.79 21.81 -7.64
CA ASP A 276 -1.70 21.01 -8.22
C ASP A 276 -2.20 20.13 -9.38
N PRO A 277 -1.88 20.49 -10.64
CA PRO A 277 -2.22 19.68 -11.81
C PRO A 277 -1.28 18.50 -12.02
N SER A 278 -0.13 18.44 -11.32
CA SER A 278 0.84 17.35 -11.50
C SER A 278 0.26 15.99 -11.07
N MET A 279 -0.72 16.02 -10.17
CA MET A 279 -1.42 14.85 -9.65
C MET A 279 -2.78 14.59 -10.33
N ASP A 280 -3.05 15.16 -11.51
CA ASP A 280 -4.30 14.93 -12.26
C ASP A 280 -4.57 13.45 -12.53
N TRP A 281 -3.51 12.65 -12.71
CA TRP A 281 -3.63 11.21 -12.89
C TRP A 281 -4.31 10.54 -11.67
N MET A 282 -4.05 11.01 -10.44
CA MET A 282 -4.73 10.53 -9.23
C MET A 282 -6.21 10.91 -9.20
N CYS A 283 -6.59 12.03 -9.84
CA CYS A 283 -7.98 12.43 -10.02
C CYS A 283 -8.74 11.55 -11.03
N ARG A 284 -8.00 10.82 -11.88
CA ARG A 284 -8.52 10.00 -12.98
C ARG A 284 -8.19 8.51 -12.85
N ALA A 285 -7.67 8.08 -11.70
CA ALA A 285 -7.39 6.68 -11.42
C ALA A 285 -8.66 5.84 -11.67
N LYS A 286 -8.50 4.74 -12.42
CA LYS A 286 -9.63 3.93 -12.94
C LYS A 286 -10.40 3.23 -11.82
N GLU A 287 -9.73 3.02 -10.70
CA GLU A 287 -10.21 2.34 -9.50
C GLU A 287 -11.14 3.24 -8.67
N LEU A 288 -11.16 4.56 -8.91
CA LEU A 288 -11.95 5.50 -8.13
C LEU A 288 -13.38 5.65 -8.65
N ASN A 289 -14.34 5.56 -7.75
CA ASN A 289 -15.72 5.89 -8.04
C ASN A 289 -15.93 7.43 -8.12
N TYR A 290 -17.11 7.86 -8.58
CA TYR A 290 -17.43 9.28 -8.75
C TYR A 290 -17.31 10.10 -7.46
N GLN A 291 -17.68 9.55 -6.30
CA GLN A 291 -17.59 10.26 -5.03
C GLN A 291 -16.13 10.41 -4.58
N GLN A 292 -15.36 9.33 -4.64
CA GLN A 292 -13.93 9.35 -4.31
C GLN A 292 -13.14 10.32 -5.18
N ARG A 293 -13.47 10.40 -6.48
CA ARG A 293 -12.88 11.40 -7.39
C ARG A 293 -13.21 12.83 -6.99
N ARG A 294 -14.45 13.10 -6.55
CA ARG A 294 -14.86 14.43 -6.09
C ARG A 294 -14.29 14.78 -4.73
N GLU A 295 -14.05 13.80 -3.86
CA GLU A 295 -13.39 14.02 -2.58
C GLU A 295 -11.90 14.32 -2.78
N ARG A 296 -11.23 13.54 -3.63
CA ARG A 296 -9.81 13.72 -3.93
C ARG A 296 -9.53 14.98 -4.74
N CYS A 297 -10.38 15.28 -5.73
CA CYS A 297 -10.22 16.43 -6.61
C CYS A 297 -11.55 17.20 -6.76
N PRO A 298 -11.92 18.03 -5.76
CA PRO A 298 -13.23 18.70 -5.69
C PRO A 298 -13.53 19.63 -6.87
N THR A 299 -12.48 20.24 -7.41
CA THR A 299 -12.56 21.29 -8.44
C THR A 299 -12.15 20.83 -9.84
N GLY A 300 -11.87 19.54 -10.02
CA GLY A 300 -11.66 18.93 -11.34
C GLY A 300 -10.36 18.15 -11.49
N HIS A 301 -9.53 18.55 -12.46
CA HIS A 301 -8.32 17.85 -12.91
C HIS A 301 -7.06 18.22 -12.13
N TYR A 302 -7.22 18.56 -10.86
CA TYR A 302 -6.12 18.95 -9.99
C TYR A 302 -6.51 18.66 -8.56
N MET A 303 -5.51 18.31 -7.76
CA MET A 303 -5.67 18.24 -6.33
C MET A 303 -5.76 19.68 -5.80
N GLN A 304 -6.78 19.96 -5.00
CA GLN A 304 -6.93 21.26 -4.35
C GLN A 304 -6.58 21.11 -2.87
N LEU A 305 -5.52 21.78 -2.46
CA LEU A 305 -5.12 21.91 -1.06
C LEU A 305 -5.48 23.31 -0.58
N THR A 306 -6.59 23.46 0.13
CA THR A 306 -7.01 24.78 0.66
C THR A 306 -6.02 25.30 1.69
N ASN A 307 -6.07 26.58 2.06
CA ASN A 307 -5.24 27.05 3.16
C ASN A 307 -5.67 26.42 4.50
N GLY A 308 -4.70 26.12 5.36
CA GLY A 308 -4.90 25.49 6.66
C GLY A 308 -4.38 24.05 6.74
N LYS A 309 -4.76 23.36 7.82
CA LYS A 309 -4.29 22.01 8.13
C LYS A 309 -5.02 20.93 7.33
N HIS A 310 -4.25 20.04 6.73
CA HIS A 310 -4.72 18.85 6.02
C HIS A 310 -4.05 17.62 6.59
N GLU A 311 -4.84 16.57 6.87
CA GLU A 311 -4.29 15.27 7.17
C GLU A 311 -3.97 14.54 5.86
N MET A 312 -2.71 14.15 5.71
CA MET A 312 -2.18 13.43 4.56
C MET A 312 -1.71 12.04 5.00
N ASP A 313 -1.87 11.06 4.12
CA ASP A 313 -1.43 9.68 4.30
C ASP A 313 -0.49 9.31 3.14
N GLY A 314 0.08 8.12 3.13
CA GLY A 314 1.00 7.73 2.04
C GLY A 314 0.35 7.72 0.64
N GLU A 315 -0.98 7.77 0.54
CA GLU A 315 -1.73 7.73 -0.71
C GLU A 315 -2.30 9.11 -1.13
N LYS A 316 -2.05 10.17 -0.34
CA LYS A 316 -2.54 11.53 -0.54
C LYS A 316 -1.41 12.55 -0.43
#